data_AF-A0A925Y4Y4-F1
#
_entry.id   AF-A0A925Y4Y4-F1
#
_cell.length_a   1.000
_cell.length_b   1.000
_cell.length_c   1.000
_cell.angle_alpha   90.00
_cell.angle_beta   90.00
_cell.angle_gamma   90.00
#
_symmetry.space_group_name_H-M   'P 1'
#
loop_
_entity.id
_entity.type
_entity.pdbx_description
1 polymer ?
#
loop_
_entity_poly.entity_id
_entity_poly.type
_entity_poly.pdbx_seq_one_letter_code
_entity_poly.pdbx_strand_id
1 'polypeptide(L)'
;EGDKTKLLVVEVTPRFRQLMKDKGLDWSNRGLRDSFLGRWVIVRGWVFYDAMHDDESASSGGSRIWRGSPWEIHPVTHIEITVRP
;
A
#
# COMPACT_ATOMS: atom_id res chain seq x y z
N GLU A 1 -11.12 13.06 1.54
CA GLU A 1 -10.44 11.76 1.66
C GLU A 1 -11.48 10.65 1.58
N GLY A 2 -11.09 9.45 1.14
CA GLY A 2 -11.99 8.28 1.12
C GLY A 2 -12.29 7.73 2.52
N ASP A 3 -13.22 6.79 2.60
CA ASP A 3 -13.54 6.07 3.84
C ASP A 3 -12.31 5.30 4.36
N LYS A 4 -11.76 5.75 5.49
CA LYS A 4 -10.53 5.21 6.09
C LYS A 4 -10.66 3.75 6.48
N THR A 5 -11.88 3.29 6.79
CA THR A 5 -12.16 1.90 7.15
C THR A 5 -12.00 0.93 5.96
N LYS A 6 -11.82 1.45 4.75
CA LYS A 6 -11.63 0.67 3.52
C LYS A 6 -10.20 0.71 2.98
N LEU A 7 -9.27 1.34 3.70
CA LEU A 7 -7.88 1.46 3.26
C LEU A 7 -7.07 0.21 3.62
N LEU A 8 -6.27 -0.27 2.66
CA LEU A 8 -5.26 -1.31 2.86
C LEU A 8 -3.88 -0.69 2.70
N VAL A 9 -2.94 -1.05 3.58
CA VAL A 9 -1.55 -0.58 3.49
C VAL A 9 -0.78 -1.43 2.48
N VAL A 10 -0.06 -0.75 1.60
CA VAL A 10 0.84 -1.35 0.60
C VAL A 10 2.20 -0.69 0.78
N GLU A 11 3.17 -1.44 1.29
CA GLU A 11 4.46 -0.88 1.68
C GLU A 11 5.55 -1.13 0.63
N VAL A 12 6.13 -0.02 0.17
CA VAL A 12 7.34 -0.02 -0.67
C VAL A 12 8.55 0.12 0.25
N THR A 13 9.28 -0.97 0.43
CA THR A 13 10.50 -0.97 1.24
C THR A 13 11.66 -0.24 0.52
N PRO A 14 12.67 0.26 1.27
CA PRO A 14 13.85 0.89 0.67
C PRO A 14 14.56 0.03 -0.37
N ARG A 15 14.63 -1.29 -0.14
CA ARG A 15 15.21 -2.25 -1.09
C ARG A 15 14.44 -2.28 -2.40
N PHE A 16 13.11 -2.40 -2.36
CA PHE A 16 12.30 -2.44 -3.58
C PHE A 16 12.26 -1.09 -4.30
N ARG A 17 12.27 0.02 -3.56
CA ARG A 17 12.44 1.36 -4.16
C ARG A 17 13.74 1.43 -4.98
N GLN A 18 14.86 0.95 -4.43
CA GLN A 18 16.13 0.93 -5.14
C GLN A 18 16.10 -0.01 -6.36
N LEU A 19 15.58 -1.22 -6.22
CA LEU A 19 15.46 -2.17 -7.34
C LEU A 19 14.62 -1.62 -8.51
N MET A 20 13.58 -0.84 -8.21
CA MET A 20 12.74 -0.24 -9.24
C MET A 20 13.40 0.97 -9.88
N LYS A 21 14.14 1.76 -9.10
CA LYS A 21 15.01 2.82 -9.63
C LYS A 21 16.03 2.27 -10.63
N ASP A 22 16.65 1.13 -10.32
CA ASP A 22 17.61 0.46 -11.22
C ASP A 22 16.96 -0.02 -12.52
N LYS A 23 15.64 -0.23 -12.53
CA LYS A 23 14.82 -0.53 -13.70
C LYS A 23 14.26 0.72 -14.39
N GLY A 24 14.65 1.92 -13.98
CA GLY A 24 14.15 3.18 -14.53
C GLY A 24 12.74 3.57 -14.08
N LEU A 25 12.21 2.94 -13.02
CA LEU A 25 10.89 3.23 -12.46
C LEU A 25 11.01 4.07 -11.18
N ASP A 26 10.28 5.19 -11.11
CA ASP A 26 10.29 6.05 -9.93
C ASP A 26 9.28 5.59 -8.87
N TRP A 27 9.78 4.86 -7.87
CA TRP A 27 9.02 4.46 -6.67
C TRP A 27 9.31 5.35 -5.44
N SER A 28 9.72 6.60 -5.66
CA SER A 28 9.68 7.62 -4.62
C SER A 28 8.23 7.95 -4.25
N ASN A 29 8.01 8.60 -3.09
CA ASN A 29 6.66 9.02 -2.69
C ASN A 29 5.97 9.90 -3.75
N ARG A 30 6.75 10.74 -4.44
CA ARG A 30 6.25 11.57 -5.54
C ARG A 30 5.95 10.73 -6.77
N GLY A 31 6.89 9.88 -7.20
CA GLY A 31 6.71 9.00 -8.36
C GLY A 31 5.50 8.08 -8.23
N LEU A 32 5.26 7.51 -7.04
CA LEU A 32 4.08 6.69 -6.77
C LEU A 32 2.78 7.51 -6.85
N ARG A 33 2.77 8.74 -6.31
CA ARG A 33 1.60 9.64 -6.42
C ARG A 33 1.33 10.01 -7.86
N ASP A 34 2.35 10.44 -8.59
CA ASP A 34 2.22 10.88 -9.98
C ASP A 34 1.78 9.72 -10.90
N SER A 35 2.26 8.51 -10.63
CA SER A 35 1.95 7.31 -11.43
C SER A 35 0.59 6.68 -11.13
N PHE A 36 0.18 6.64 -9.86
CA PHE A 36 -0.93 5.76 -9.42
C PHE A 36 -2.08 6.47 -8.72
N LEU A 37 -1.92 7.69 -8.20
CA LEU A 37 -2.99 8.38 -7.48
C LEU A 37 -4.20 8.60 -8.40
N GLY A 38 -5.38 8.19 -7.93
CA GLY A 38 -6.63 8.29 -8.69
C GLY A 38 -6.81 7.23 -9.78
N ARG A 39 -5.92 6.25 -9.90
CA ARG A 39 -6.01 5.15 -10.87
C ARG A 39 -6.30 3.83 -10.17
N TRP A 40 -6.96 2.91 -10.89
CA TRP A 40 -7.08 1.53 -10.43
C TRP A 40 -5.76 0.80 -10.67
N VAL A 41 -5.35 -0.01 -9.70
CA VAL A 41 -4.09 -0.75 -9.77
C VAL A 41 -4.27 -2.21 -9.34
N ILE A 42 -3.44 -3.08 -9.92
CA ILE A 42 -3.17 -4.42 -9.40
C ILE A 42 -1.85 -4.34 -8.65
N VAL A 43 -1.83 -4.92 -7.45
CA VAL A 43 -0.68 -4.95 -6.56
C VAL A 43 -0.28 -6.41 -6.32
N ARG A 44 1.01 -6.71 -6.41
CA ARG A 44 1.56 -8.03 -6.05
C ARG A 44 2.59 -7.88 -4.93
N GLY A 45 2.49 -8.72 -3.93
CA GLY A 45 3.45 -8.81 -2.83
C GLY A 45 3.07 -9.91 -1.86
N TRP A 46 3.67 -9.87 -0.68
CA TRP A 46 3.32 -10.77 0.43
C TRP A 46 2.36 -10.07 1.37
N VAL A 47 1.46 -10.85 1.96
CA VAL A 47 0.51 -10.36 2.96
C VAL A 47 1.07 -10.73 4.34
N PHE A 48 1.30 -9.73 5.18
CA PHE A 48 1.71 -9.91 6.58
C PHE A 48 0.74 -9.22 7.52
N TYR A 49 0.64 -9.77 8.72
CA TYR A 49 -0.11 -9.17 9.82
C TYR A 49 0.81 -8.25 10.61
N ASP A 50 0.47 -6.96 10.71
CA ASP A 50 1.19 -6.02 11.56
C ASP A 50 0.43 -5.80 12.88
N ALA A 51 0.85 -6.56 13.90
CA ALA A 51 0.28 -6.49 15.25
C ALA A 51 0.47 -5.12 15.93
N MET A 52 1.48 -4.34 15.54
CA MET A 52 1.68 -2.99 16.12
C MET A 52 0.58 -2.02 15.71
N HIS A 53 -0.20 -2.38 14.70
CA HIS A 53 -1.17 -1.53 14.05
C HIS A 53 -2.62 -1.97 14.24
N ASP A 54 -2.87 -2.86 15.20
CA ASP A 54 -4.22 -3.32 15.54
C ASP A 54 -5.12 -2.17 16.00
N ASP A 55 -4.63 -1.31 16.89
CA ASP A 55 -5.42 -0.19 17.41
C ASP A 55 -5.74 0.88 16.35
N GLU A 56 -5.07 0.83 15.20
CA GLU A 56 -5.29 1.74 14.08
C GLU A 56 -6.20 1.13 13.00
N SER A 57 -6.56 -0.15 13.14
CA SER A 57 -7.36 -0.90 12.18
C SER A 57 -8.83 -1.04 12.58
N ALA A 58 -9.71 -0.74 11.62
CA ALA A 58 -11.14 -0.94 11.78
C ALA A 58 -11.49 -2.42 12.03
N SER A 59 -10.85 -3.36 11.33
CA SER A 59 -11.14 -4.79 11.46
C SER A 59 -10.70 -5.41 12.79
N SER A 60 -9.80 -4.75 13.51
CA SER A 60 -9.36 -5.17 14.85
C SER A 60 -10.15 -4.51 15.98
N GLY A 61 -11.12 -3.63 15.66
CA GLY A 61 -11.90 -2.89 16.66
C GLY A 61 -11.09 -1.80 17.38
N GLY A 62 -10.04 -1.29 16.73
CA GLY A 62 -9.16 -0.27 17.31
C GLY A 62 -9.85 1.07 17.59
N SER A 63 -9.16 1.92 18.35
CA SER A 63 -9.65 3.24 18.76
C SER A 63 -9.11 4.41 17.93
N ARG A 64 -8.02 4.20 17.17
CA ARG A 64 -7.32 5.23 16.36
C ARG A 64 -7.40 4.94 14.87
N ILE A 65 -8.61 4.70 14.39
CA ILE A 65 -8.85 4.17 13.05
C ILE A 65 -8.37 5.11 11.93
N TRP A 66 -7.40 4.63 11.16
CA TRP A 66 -7.03 5.25 9.88
C TRP A 66 -6.83 4.25 8.73
N ARG A 67 -6.85 2.94 9.03
CA ARG A 67 -6.80 1.86 8.05
C ARG A 67 -7.93 0.87 8.27
N GLY A 68 -8.27 0.11 7.24
CA GLY A 68 -9.31 -0.93 7.30
C GLY A 68 -8.84 -2.22 7.96
N SER A 69 -7.57 -2.60 7.76
CA SER A 69 -7.01 -3.89 8.19
C SER A 69 -5.63 -3.74 8.84
N PRO A 70 -5.25 -4.57 9.83
CA PRO A 70 -3.87 -4.65 10.31
C PRO A 70 -3.00 -5.47 9.34
N TRP A 71 -3.62 -6.18 8.39
CA TRP A 71 -2.92 -6.85 7.32
C TRP A 71 -2.44 -5.83 6.30
N GLU A 72 -1.23 -6.04 5.80
CA GLU A 72 -0.59 -5.18 4.80
C GLU A 72 0.09 -5.99 3.70
N ILE A 73 0.28 -5.37 2.54
CA ILE A 73 1.11 -5.93 1.48
C ILE A 73 2.54 -5.41 1.66
N HIS A 74 3.43 -6.24 2.18
CA HIS A 74 4.81 -5.86 2.50
C HIS A 74 5.75 -7.07 2.29
N PRO A 75 6.82 -7.00 1.49
CA PRO A 75 7.09 -5.92 0.56
C PRO A 75 6.14 -6.01 -0.64
N VAL A 76 5.79 -4.86 -1.19
CA VAL A 76 5.27 -4.81 -2.55
C VAL A 76 6.38 -5.14 -3.56
N THR A 77 6.03 -5.92 -4.59
CA THR A 77 6.94 -6.35 -5.65
C THR A 77 6.56 -5.86 -7.04
N HIS A 78 5.27 -5.54 -7.23
CA HIS A 78 4.72 -5.08 -8.50
C HIS A 78 3.51 -4.20 -8.25
N ILE A 79 3.39 -3.13 -9.03
CA ILE A 79 2.21 -2.27 -9.11
C ILE A 79 1.98 -1.97 -10.59
N GLU A 80 0.79 -2.24 -11.09
CA GLU A 80 0.40 -1.93 -12.47
C GLU A 80 -0.97 -1.27 -12.52
N ILE A 81 -1.14 -0.32 -13.43
CA ILE A 81 -2.44 0.31 -13.67
C ILE A 81 -3.35 -0.70 -14.37
N THR A 82 -4.60 -0.74 -13.94
CA THR A 82 -5.64 -1.55 -14.57
C THR A 82 -6.89 -0.68 -14.83
N VAL A 83 -7.86 -1.26 -15.53
CA VAL A 83 -9.20 -0.68 -15.65
C VAL A 83 -9.97 -0.87 -14.35
N ARG A 84 -11.03 -0.07 -14.15
CA ARG A 84 -11.94 -0.28 -13.03
C ARG A 84 -12.50 -1.72 -13.09
N PRO A 85 -12.44 -2.49 -11.98
CA PRO A 85 -13.07 -3.81 -11.89
C PRO A 85 -14.58 -3.77 -12.09
#